data_AF-A0A1F8PHH2-F1
#
_entry.id   AF-A0A1F8PHH2-F1
#
_cell.length_a   1.000
_cell.length_b   1.000
_cell.length_c   1.000
_cell.angle_alpha   90.00
_cell.angle_beta   90.00
_cell.angle_gamma   90.00
#
_symmetry.space_group_name_H-M   'P 1'
#
loop_
_entity.id
_entity.type
_entity.pdbx_description
1 polymer ?
#
loop_
_entity_poly.entity_id
_entity_poly.type
_entity_poly.pdbx_seq_one_letter_code
_entity_poly.pdbx_strand_id
1 'polypeptide(L)'
;MLRRIKAGRTIIIYKHILILLGWFFSTILKEAKSMGLRHFARVSLLVFILFAASVPTPVFAASGDETTTGSLSVVPTIECLGVVISYTGDNNQNNSAVLEYREAGGNWKTAPQMYADRTNRQYRGSIFWLTANTAYEVRVTFSDGDGVSGTNPVTGTTTTRNDNPPIGTRYYYVATTGSDTNPGTEAQPFRTIQKAASIVVAGDTVLVRAGTYNGTVTISRSGTAANYITFMPYGSEQVTLDGNGTLVALFDLNEADYIRIKGFTLQNSAYHEEGGLIRLKGGDDYCIIEDNTIINPAGIGGIMIRWGSSNNLVQRNTIRADGDTPVTGVFWWKAGGANVFIDNSITSTTFGLWDGMGGGPEDSLGYLYDTDIYNNTIIYNTAKNPAKADGWDRDDGLQPEGGNINVRIWNNRIENSNIGIASCPTLLGPTYIFRNVIINSFWEGFKLGNNSYGRIYIYHNTYYATQEADGYKQTDYGVGNIVSRNNIIHAGRKVIEANTVLPDVRAFDFDYDNLYTTYGTFAEYYCPTSKEGASTLSQFQSIGIEVHGISVADSKFANIAGGNFRLQSTSPNIDKGMMLTGFNDANSPWPYRGSAPDIGAYEY
;
A
#
# COMPACT_ATOMS: atom_id res chain seq x y z
N MET A 1 -50.12 0.86 -7.85
CA MET A 1 -50.94 0.51 -9.04
C MET A 1 -50.02 0.59 -10.26
N LEU A 2 -49.19 -0.44 -10.46
CA LEU A 2 -49.34 -1.50 -11.47
C LEU A 2 -48.89 -1.11 -12.90
N ARG A 3 -47.69 -1.61 -13.23
CA ARG A 3 -47.34 -2.36 -14.45
C ARG A 3 -47.19 -1.65 -15.81
N ARG A 4 -46.15 -2.13 -16.52
CA ARG A 4 -45.95 -2.26 -17.98
C ARG A 4 -45.50 -1.03 -18.76
N ILE A 5 -44.18 -0.90 -18.98
CA ILE A 5 -43.65 -0.41 -20.26
C ILE A 5 -42.36 -1.16 -20.62
N LYS A 6 -42.48 -2.16 -21.52
CA LYS A 6 -41.60 -2.46 -22.67
C LYS A 6 -41.93 -3.86 -23.21
N ALA A 7 -43.09 -3.99 -23.85
CA ALA A 7 -43.44 -5.12 -24.73
C ALA A 7 -43.88 -4.62 -26.12
N GLY A 8 -43.43 -3.43 -26.53
CA GLY A 8 -43.95 -2.72 -27.71
C GLY A 8 -43.16 -2.92 -29.01
N ARG A 9 -41.88 -3.32 -28.96
CA ARG A 9 -41.06 -3.45 -30.18
C ARG A 9 -41.07 -4.86 -30.78
N THR A 10 -41.25 -5.89 -29.96
CA THR A 10 -41.28 -7.28 -30.43
C THR A 10 -42.59 -7.63 -31.16
N ILE A 11 -43.73 -7.10 -30.71
CA ILE A 11 -45.06 -7.43 -31.29
C ILE A 11 -45.25 -6.83 -32.71
N ILE A 12 -44.62 -5.68 -33.00
CA ILE A 12 -44.74 -5.02 -34.32
C ILE A 12 -44.07 -5.89 -35.42
N ILE A 13 -42.95 -6.53 -35.10
CA ILE A 13 -42.21 -7.38 -36.05
C ILE A 13 -43.00 -8.66 -36.39
N TYR A 14 -43.62 -9.31 -35.40
CA TYR A 14 -44.44 -10.51 -35.65
C TYR A 14 -45.70 -10.23 -36.48
N LYS A 15 -46.32 -9.05 -36.32
CA LYS A 15 -47.53 -8.68 -37.08
C LYS A 15 -47.22 -8.44 -38.57
N HIS A 16 -46.05 -7.89 -38.89
CA HIS A 16 -45.60 -7.72 -40.28
C HIS A 16 -45.17 -9.04 -40.94
N ILE A 17 -44.56 -9.96 -40.19
CA ILE A 17 -44.17 -11.30 -40.68
C ILE A 17 -45.41 -12.15 -41.02
N LEU A 18 -46.47 -12.10 -40.21
CA LEU A 18 -47.73 -12.82 -40.48
C LEU A 18 -48.46 -12.31 -41.74
N ILE A 19 -48.40 -11.00 -42.02
CA ILE A 19 -48.99 -10.41 -43.24
C ILE A 19 -48.20 -10.80 -44.49
N LEU A 20 -46.87 -10.81 -44.41
CA LEU A 20 -45.99 -11.28 -45.50
C LEU A 20 -46.16 -12.78 -45.78
N LEU A 21 -46.33 -13.59 -44.74
CA LEU A 21 -46.64 -15.02 -44.85
C LEU A 21 -47.98 -15.28 -45.53
N GLY A 22 -49.02 -14.50 -45.20
CA GLY A 22 -50.33 -14.59 -45.85
C GLY A 22 -50.26 -14.30 -47.36
N TRP A 23 -49.46 -13.31 -47.77
CA TRP A 23 -49.23 -12.98 -49.18
C TRP A 23 -48.44 -14.06 -49.92
N PHE A 24 -47.42 -14.62 -49.28
CA PHE A 24 -46.55 -15.66 -49.85
C PHE A 24 -47.34 -16.97 -50.08
N PHE A 25 -48.16 -17.40 -49.12
CA PHE A 25 -49.02 -18.59 -49.27
C PHE A 25 -50.11 -18.40 -50.35
N SER A 26 -50.67 -17.20 -50.50
CA SER A 26 -51.67 -16.92 -51.54
C SER A 26 -51.09 -17.03 -52.96
N THR A 27 -49.79 -16.72 -53.11
CA THR A 27 -49.07 -16.75 -54.40
C THR A 27 -48.69 -18.18 -54.79
N ILE A 28 -48.23 -18.99 -53.83
CA ILE A 28 -47.94 -20.42 -54.04
C ILE A 28 -49.20 -21.21 -54.41
N LEU A 29 -50.35 -20.89 -53.79
CA LEU A 29 -51.63 -21.53 -54.12
C LEU A 29 -52.16 -21.18 -55.52
N LYS A 30 -51.77 -20.04 -56.09
CA LYS A 30 -52.10 -19.67 -57.48
C LYS A 30 -51.27 -20.43 -58.51
N GLU A 31 -50.01 -20.72 -58.21
CA GLU A 31 -49.12 -21.49 -59.11
C GLU A 31 -49.29 -23.03 -58.99
N ALA A 32 -49.91 -23.51 -57.90
CA ALA A 32 -50.17 -24.94 -57.68
C ALA A 32 -51.11 -25.59 -58.73
N LYS A 33 -51.90 -24.80 -59.48
CA LYS A 33 -52.85 -25.32 -60.47
C LYS A 33 -52.20 -25.84 -61.77
N SER A 34 -50.91 -25.59 -62.00
CA SER A 34 -50.20 -26.05 -63.21
C SER A 34 -49.08 -27.08 -62.96
N MET A 35 -48.90 -27.57 -61.73
CA MET A 35 -47.83 -28.52 -61.39
C MET A 35 -48.38 -29.84 -60.86
N GLY A 36 -47.96 -30.97 -61.47
CA GLY A 36 -48.39 -32.31 -61.07
C GLY A 36 -48.05 -32.66 -59.61
N LEU A 37 -48.95 -33.40 -58.96
CA LEU A 37 -49.01 -33.70 -57.52
C LEU A 37 -47.66 -34.14 -56.88
N ARG A 38 -46.77 -34.78 -57.65
CA ARG A 38 -45.46 -35.26 -57.19
C ARG A 38 -44.39 -34.17 -57.04
N HIS A 39 -44.49 -33.06 -57.79
CA HIS A 39 -43.59 -31.92 -57.64
C HIS A 39 -44.01 -31.01 -56.47
N PHE A 40 -45.31 -30.87 -56.23
CA PHE A 40 -45.83 -30.06 -55.12
C PHE A 40 -45.45 -30.62 -53.75
N ALA A 41 -45.46 -31.95 -53.59
CA ALA A 41 -45.02 -32.60 -52.34
C ALA A 41 -43.51 -32.42 -52.07
N ARG A 42 -42.67 -32.40 -53.11
CA ARG A 42 -41.22 -32.16 -52.97
C ARG A 42 -40.88 -30.72 -52.63
N VAL A 43 -41.57 -29.75 -53.24
CA VAL A 43 -41.40 -28.32 -52.93
C VAL A 43 -41.96 -28.00 -51.53
N SER A 44 -43.08 -28.59 -51.14
CA SER A 44 -43.66 -28.39 -49.80
C SER A 44 -42.79 -28.96 -48.69
N LEU A 45 -42.15 -30.12 -48.90
CA LEU A 45 -41.23 -30.71 -47.94
C LEU A 45 -39.92 -29.90 -47.82
N LEU A 46 -39.40 -29.38 -48.93
CA LEU A 46 -38.19 -28.53 -48.92
C LEU A 46 -38.45 -27.19 -48.22
N VAL A 47 -39.62 -26.58 -48.44
CA VAL A 47 -40.03 -25.33 -47.79
C VAL A 47 -40.27 -25.56 -46.29
N PHE A 48 -40.83 -26.70 -45.88
CA PHE A 48 -41.01 -27.03 -44.46
C PHE A 48 -39.67 -27.28 -43.73
N ILE A 49 -38.70 -27.93 -44.40
CA ILE A 49 -37.35 -28.16 -43.85
C ILE A 49 -36.56 -26.84 -43.78
N LEU A 50 -36.71 -25.95 -44.77
CA LEU A 50 -36.12 -24.60 -44.74
C LEU A 50 -36.77 -23.69 -43.68
N PHE A 51 -38.08 -23.85 -43.41
CA PHE A 51 -38.77 -23.09 -42.35
C PHE A 51 -38.47 -23.61 -40.94
N ALA A 52 -38.29 -24.92 -40.77
CA ALA A 52 -37.87 -25.52 -39.50
C ALA A 52 -36.42 -25.15 -39.15
N ALA A 53 -35.59 -24.86 -40.15
CA ALA A 53 -34.22 -24.36 -39.97
C ALA A 53 -34.11 -22.83 -39.77
N SER A 54 -35.22 -22.08 -39.91
CA SER A 54 -35.23 -20.61 -39.83
C SER A 54 -36.10 -20.05 -38.71
N VAL A 55 -36.62 -20.88 -37.81
CA VAL A 55 -37.08 -20.38 -36.51
C VAL A 55 -35.81 -20.09 -35.73
N PRO A 56 -35.50 -18.82 -35.37
CA PRO A 56 -34.44 -18.59 -34.41
C PRO A 56 -34.88 -19.34 -33.16
N THR A 57 -34.18 -20.43 -32.83
CA THR A 57 -34.13 -20.84 -31.44
C THR A 57 -33.73 -19.57 -30.69
N PRO A 58 -34.41 -19.20 -29.59
CA PRO A 58 -33.84 -18.20 -28.72
C PRO A 58 -32.47 -18.76 -28.35
N VAL A 59 -31.43 -18.22 -28.98
CA VAL A 59 -30.09 -18.27 -28.43
C VAL A 59 -30.24 -17.43 -27.18
N PHE A 60 -30.60 -18.11 -26.08
CA PHE A 60 -30.28 -17.58 -24.78
C PHE A 60 -28.79 -17.26 -24.88
N ALA A 61 -28.43 -15.97 -24.79
CA ALA A 61 -27.04 -15.59 -24.58
C ALA A 61 -26.49 -16.56 -23.54
N ALA A 62 -25.35 -17.18 -23.84
CA ALA A 62 -24.77 -18.17 -22.94
C ALA A 62 -24.66 -17.52 -21.56
N SER A 63 -25.55 -17.91 -20.64
CA SER A 63 -25.45 -17.55 -19.23
C SER A 63 -24.17 -18.23 -18.74
N GLY A 64 -23.07 -17.48 -18.69
CA GLY A 64 -21.78 -18.08 -18.39
C GLY A 64 -20.56 -17.15 -18.46
N ASP A 65 -20.71 -15.93 -18.98
CA ASP A 65 -19.62 -14.95 -19.00
C ASP A 65 -19.91 -13.66 -18.24
N GLU A 66 -21.11 -13.51 -17.66
CA GLU A 66 -21.41 -12.37 -16.78
C GLU A 66 -20.54 -12.40 -15.51
N THR A 67 -20.27 -11.21 -14.97
CA THR A 67 -19.67 -11.04 -13.65
C THR A 67 -20.70 -11.29 -12.56
N THR A 68 -20.44 -12.25 -11.67
CA THR A 68 -21.18 -12.41 -10.42
C THR A 68 -20.42 -11.70 -9.29
N THR A 69 -21.06 -10.70 -8.67
CA THR A 69 -20.44 -9.94 -7.57
C THR A 69 -20.20 -10.81 -6.33
N GLY A 70 -19.02 -10.71 -5.72
CA GLY A 70 -18.65 -11.46 -4.51
C GLY A 70 -18.62 -10.61 -3.24
N SER A 71 -17.73 -10.98 -2.32
CA SER A 71 -17.64 -10.38 -0.99
C SER A 71 -16.77 -9.13 -0.99
N LEU A 72 -17.25 -8.06 -0.38
CA LEU A 72 -16.53 -6.81 -0.14
C LEU A 72 -15.87 -6.82 1.24
N SER A 73 -14.56 -6.57 1.28
CA SER A 73 -13.78 -6.28 2.47
C SER A 73 -13.36 -4.80 2.45
N VAL A 74 -13.57 -4.09 3.56
CA VAL A 74 -13.16 -2.70 3.75
C VAL A 74 -12.40 -2.60 5.07
N VAL A 75 -11.08 -2.43 4.99
CA VAL A 75 -10.17 -2.46 6.15
C VAL A 75 -9.72 -1.04 6.48
N PRO A 76 -10.08 -0.50 7.65
CA PRO A 76 -9.68 0.85 8.04
C PRO A 76 -8.28 0.90 8.67
N THR A 77 -7.51 1.91 8.29
CA THR A 77 -6.38 2.42 9.07
C THR A 77 -6.75 3.79 9.67
N ILE A 78 -5.77 4.65 9.94
CA ILE A 78 -6.01 5.99 10.50
C ILE A 78 -6.56 6.93 9.42
N GLU A 79 -5.88 7.03 8.28
CA GLU A 79 -6.25 7.97 7.19
C GLU A 79 -6.56 7.26 5.87
N CYS A 80 -6.58 5.93 5.85
CA CYS A 80 -6.84 5.17 4.63
C CYS A 80 -7.86 4.05 4.86
N LEU A 81 -8.46 3.59 3.75
CA LEU A 81 -9.19 2.33 3.69
C LEU A 81 -8.56 1.44 2.63
N GLY A 82 -8.26 0.20 2.99
CA GLY A 82 -8.00 -0.87 2.04
C GLY A 82 -9.31 -1.51 1.59
N VAL A 83 -9.47 -1.71 0.28
CA VAL A 83 -10.68 -2.30 -0.30
C VAL A 83 -10.31 -3.49 -1.15
N VAL A 84 -10.96 -4.62 -0.90
CA VAL A 84 -10.87 -5.83 -1.73
C VAL A 84 -12.28 -6.32 -1.99
N ILE A 85 -12.61 -6.59 -3.26
CA ILE A 85 -13.87 -7.22 -3.61
C ILE A 85 -13.64 -8.39 -4.55
N SER A 86 -14.18 -9.55 -4.21
CA SER A 86 -14.13 -10.73 -5.07
C SER A 86 -15.25 -10.73 -6.11
N TYR A 87 -15.07 -11.51 -7.16
CA TYR A 87 -16.11 -11.83 -8.12
C TYR A 87 -15.93 -13.26 -8.67
N THR A 88 -16.96 -13.81 -9.29
CA THR A 88 -16.89 -15.07 -10.07
C THR A 88 -17.52 -14.86 -11.44
N GLY A 89 -17.44 -15.85 -12.34
CA GLY A 89 -17.83 -15.68 -13.74
C GLY A 89 -16.75 -14.93 -14.54
N ASP A 90 -17.16 -14.18 -15.57
CA ASP A 90 -16.28 -13.33 -16.40
C ASP A 90 -15.04 -14.10 -16.90
N ASN A 91 -15.26 -15.21 -17.60
CA ASN A 91 -14.20 -16.03 -18.17
C ASN A 91 -13.37 -15.26 -19.20
N ASN A 92 -13.96 -14.30 -19.90
CA ASN A 92 -13.25 -13.43 -20.84
C ASN A 92 -12.49 -12.26 -20.19
N GLN A 93 -12.65 -12.03 -18.88
CA GLN A 93 -11.92 -11.05 -18.07
C GLN A 93 -12.11 -9.59 -18.52
N ASN A 94 -13.27 -9.28 -19.10
CA ASN A 94 -13.56 -7.98 -19.68
C ASN A 94 -14.28 -7.01 -18.71
N ASN A 95 -14.62 -7.47 -17.50
CA ASN A 95 -15.32 -6.62 -16.53
C ASN A 95 -14.44 -5.45 -16.03
N SER A 96 -15.10 -4.49 -15.39
CA SER A 96 -14.50 -3.31 -14.73
C SER A 96 -15.21 -3.05 -13.39
N ALA A 97 -14.55 -2.33 -12.48
CA ALA A 97 -15.14 -1.92 -11.21
C ALA A 97 -14.75 -0.47 -10.85
N VAL A 98 -15.72 0.29 -10.34
CA VAL A 98 -15.54 1.66 -9.84
C VAL A 98 -15.73 1.68 -8.33
N LEU A 99 -14.73 2.22 -7.61
CA LEU A 99 -14.77 2.42 -6.17
C LEU A 99 -15.21 3.85 -5.85
N GLU A 100 -16.23 3.99 -5.00
CA GLU A 100 -16.69 5.27 -4.49
C GLU A 100 -16.84 5.20 -2.96
N TYR A 101 -16.65 6.35 -2.31
CA TYR A 101 -16.75 6.48 -0.86
C TYR A 101 -17.38 7.81 -0.46
N ARG A 102 -17.84 7.89 0.78
CA ARG A 102 -18.24 9.13 1.43
C ARG A 102 -18.13 9.02 2.93
N GLU A 103 -17.90 10.14 3.59
CA GLU A 103 -18.22 10.26 5.02
C GLU A 103 -19.74 9.96 5.20
N ALA A 104 -20.12 9.32 6.31
CA ALA A 104 -21.49 8.90 6.54
C ALA A 104 -22.48 10.07 6.39
N GLY A 105 -23.46 9.92 5.49
CA GLY A 105 -24.41 10.98 5.14
C GLY A 105 -23.91 12.07 4.18
N GLY A 106 -22.63 12.04 3.79
CA GLY A 106 -22.01 12.98 2.86
C GLY A 106 -22.26 12.69 1.37
N ASN A 107 -21.46 13.34 0.52
CA ASN A 107 -21.48 13.17 -0.94
C ASN A 107 -20.50 12.09 -1.39
N TRP A 108 -20.92 11.26 -2.35
CA TRP A 108 -20.06 10.25 -2.97
C TRP A 108 -18.90 10.90 -3.73
N LYS A 109 -17.71 10.36 -3.53
CA LYS A 109 -16.48 10.67 -4.23
C LYS A 109 -15.94 9.41 -4.89
N THR A 110 -15.35 9.55 -6.06
CA THR A 110 -14.63 8.46 -6.73
C THR A 110 -13.25 8.30 -6.12
N ALA A 111 -12.89 7.07 -5.77
CA ALA A 111 -11.55 6.73 -5.30
C ALA A 111 -10.62 6.44 -6.51
N PRO A 112 -9.31 6.30 -6.29
CA PRO A 112 -8.39 5.85 -7.34
C PRO A 112 -8.84 4.55 -8.00
N GLN A 113 -8.49 4.40 -9.27
CA GLN A 113 -8.84 3.22 -10.05
C GLN A 113 -8.37 1.94 -9.35
N MET A 114 -9.29 0.97 -9.23
CA MET A 114 -8.96 -0.32 -8.62
C MET A 114 -8.08 -1.15 -9.55
N TYR A 115 -7.12 -1.87 -8.97
CA TYR A 115 -6.35 -2.91 -9.64
C TYR A 115 -7.20 -4.17 -9.81
N ALA A 116 -7.31 -4.66 -11.04
CA ALA A 116 -7.97 -5.93 -11.36
C ALA A 116 -6.97 -7.09 -11.23
N ASP A 117 -6.96 -7.77 -10.08
CA ASP A 117 -6.27 -9.06 -9.93
C ASP A 117 -7.12 -10.15 -10.58
N ARG A 118 -6.84 -10.36 -11.86
CA ARG A 118 -7.54 -11.34 -12.69
C ARG A 118 -7.30 -12.78 -12.25
N THR A 119 -6.11 -13.08 -11.73
CA THR A 119 -5.73 -14.42 -11.27
C THR A 119 -6.58 -14.83 -10.08
N ASN A 120 -6.73 -13.93 -9.11
CA ASN A 120 -7.51 -14.19 -7.89
C ASN A 120 -8.98 -13.78 -7.99
N ARG A 121 -9.42 -13.29 -9.15
CA ARG A 121 -10.79 -12.78 -9.40
C ARG A 121 -11.20 -11.73 -8.36
N GLN A 122 -10.34 -10.73 -8.21
CA GLN A 122 -10.52 -9.64 -7.24
C GLN A 122 -10.27 -8.28 -7.87
N TYR A 123 -10.99 -7.28 -7.40
CA TYR A 123 -10.57 -5.90 -7.49
C TYR A 123 -10.00 -5.45 -6.15
N ARG A 124 -8.85 -4.77 -6.18
CA ARG A 124 -8.18 -4.24 -5.00
C ARG A 124 -7.90 -2.75 -5.19
N GLY A 125 -8.13 -1.96 -4.16
CA GLY A 125 -7.99 -0.51 -4.22
C GLY A 125 -7.77 0.08 -2.85
N SER A 126 -7.36 1.34 -2.81
CA SER A 126 -7.21 2.10 -1.58
C SER A 126 -7.87 3.46 -1.69
N ILE A 127 -8.40 3.94 -0.56
CA ILE A 127 -8.92 5.30 -0.38
C ILE A 127 -7.97 6.00 0.59
N PHE A 128 -7.57 7.23 0.27
CA PHE A 128 -6.48 7.95 0.94
C PHE A 128 -6.98 9.25 1.62
N TRP A 129 -6.20 9.75 2.59
CA TRP A 129 -6.37 11.04 3.26
C TRP A 129 -7.77 11.27 3.83
N LEU A 130 -8.28 10.26 4.52
CA LEU A 130 -9.53 10.32 5.27
C LEU A 130 -9.30 10.91 6.67
N THR A 131 -10.33 11.53 7.22
CA THR A 131 -10.35 11.95 8.63
C THR A 131 -10.30 10.72 9.55
N ALA A 132 -9.43 10.74 10.55
CA ALA A 132 -9.37 9.71 11.61
C ALA A 132 -10.66 9.63 12.43
N ASN A 133 -10.92 8.49 13.07
CA ASN A 133 -12.09 8.25 13.93
C ASN A 133 -13.45 8.67 13.30
N THR A 134 -13.61 8.46 12.00
CA THR A 134 -14.75 8.96 11.22
C THR A 134 -15.43 7.81 10.48
N ALA A 135 -16.77 7.81 10.47
CA ALA A 135 -17.55 6.78 9.80
C ALA A 135 -17.64 7.05 8.29
N TYR A 136 -17.41 6.00 7.49
CA TYR A 136 -17.46 6.04 6.03
C TYR A 136 -18.38 4.97 5.47
N GLU A 137 -19.01 5.30 4.35
CA GLU A 137 -19.71 4.38 3.48
C GLU A 137 -18.89 4.18 2.19
N VAL A 138 -18.80 2.95 1.74
CA VAL A 138 -18.04 2.54 0.55
C VAL A 138 -18.96 1.77 -0.37
N ARG A 139 -18.82 1.95 -1.69
CA ARG A 139 -19.50 1.11 -2.68
C ARG A 139 -18.59 0.78 -3.84
N VAL A 140 -18.72 -0.44 -4.36
CA VAL A 140 -18.08 -0.87 -5.59
C VAL A 140 -19.14 -1.23 -6.62
N THR A 141 -19.07 -0.59 -7.78
CA THR A 141 -19.98 -0.83 -8.90
C THR A 141 -19.25 -1.58 -10.00
N PHE A 142 -19.69 -2.81 -10.30
CA PHE A 142 -19.18 -3.58 -11.43
C PHE A 142 -19.89 -3.20 -12.74
N SER A 143 -19.15 -3.26 -13.84
CA SER A 143 -19.68 -3.17 -15.21
C SER A 143 -19.01 -4.22 -16.09
N ASP A 144 -19.82 -4.90 -16.89
CA ASP A 144 -19.41 -6.03 -17.74
C ASP A 144 -20.34 -6.03 -18.97
N GLY A 145 -19.76 -6.24 -20.15
CA GLY A 145 -20.50 -6.28 -21.41
C GLY A 145 -21.47 -7.46 -21.51
N ASP A 146 -21.19 -8.53 -20.79
CA ASP A 146 -21.95 -9.78 -20.76
C ASP A 146 -23.02 -9.79 -19.65
N GLY A 147 -22.97 -8.81 -18.75
CA GLY A 147 -23.93 -8.59 -17.67
C GLY A 147 -23.28 -8.67 -16.28
N VAL A 148 -24.01 -8.20 -15.27
CA VAL A 148 -23.60 -8.32 -13.86
C VAL A 148 -24.75 -8.94 -13.07
N SER A 149 -24.49 -10.03 -12.36
CA SER A 149 -25.41 -10.69 -11.44
C SER A 149 -24.99 -10.54 -9.98
N GLY A 150 -25.98 -10.58 -9.08
CA GLY A 150 -25.79 -10.28 -7.66
C GLY A 150 -26.16 -8.83 -7.29
N THR A 151 -25.71 -8.38 -6.12
CA THR A 151 -25.98 -7.01 -5.65
C THR A 151 -24.99 -6.07 -6.31
N ASN A 152 -25.46 -5.06 -7.03
CA ASN A 152 -24.60 -4.09 -7.69
C ASN A 152 -25.26 -2.69 -7.61
N PRO A 153 -24.66 -1.69 -6.94
CA PRO A 153 -23.34 -1.73 -6.31
C PRO A 153 -23.30 -2.60 -5.04
N VAL A 154 -22.15 -3.21 -4.76
CA VAL A 154 -21.87 -3.83 -3.46
C VAL A 154 -21.43 -2.75 -2.49
N THR A 155 -22.09 -2.65 -1.33
CA THR A 155 -21.85 -1.58 -0.35
C THR A 155 -21.28 -2.12 0.95
N GLY A 156 -20.46 -1.31 1.63
CA GLY A 156 -19.93 -1.57 2.96
C GLY A 156 -19.83 -0.29 3.79
N THR A 157 -19.69 -0.43 5.10
CA THR A 157 -19.49 0.70 6.02
C THR A 157 -18.34 0.37 6.96
N THR A 158 -17.57 1.38 7.36
CA THR A 158 -16.46 1.22 8.31
C THR A 158 -16.18 2.53 9.03
N THR A 159 -15.32 2.50 10.03
CA THR A 159 -14.84 3.70 10.74
C THR A 159 -13.32 3.70 10.72
N THR A 160 -12.70 4.80 10.27
CA THR A 160 -11.25 4.97 10.39
C THR A 160 -10.83 4.92 11.86
N ARG A 161 -9.64 4.43 12.14
CA ARG A 161 -9.17 4.20 13.51
C ARG A 161 -8.85 5.53 14.21
N ASN A 162 -8.98 5.56 15.54
CA ASN A 162 -8.58 6.68 16.37
C ASN A 162 -7.06 6.59 16.65
N ASP A 163 -6.33 7.65 16.36
CA ASP A 163 -4.88 7.79 16.56
C ASP A 163 -4.50 8.25 17.98
N ASN A 164 -5.47 8.75 18.73
CA ASN A 164 -5.28 9.23 20.10
C ASN A 164 -6.49 8.89 21.00
N PRO A 165 -6.70 7.60 21.34
CA PRO A 165 -7.75 7.21 22.27
C PRO A 165 -7.53 7.84 23.66
N PRO A 166 -8.60 8.03 24.45
CA PRO A 166 -8.49 8.60 25.80
C PRO A 166 -7.56 7.80 26.73
N ILE A 167 -6.88 8.51 27.64
CA ILE A 167 -6.10 7.89 28.71
C ILE A 167 -7.04 7.48 29.85
N GLY A 168 -6.84 6.28 30.39
CA GLY A 168 -7.59 5.77 31.53
C GLY A 168 -7.40 6.59 32.81
N THR A 169 -8.44 6.68 33.65
CA THR A 169 -8.46 7.58 34.81
C THR A 169 -8.14 6.91 36.15
N ARG A 170 -7.90 5.60 36.17
CA ARG A 170 -7.47 4.88 37.38
C ARG A 170 -5.95 4.74 37.36
N TYR A 171 -5.28 5.34 38.35
CA TYR A 171 -3.83 5.47 38.36
C TYR A 171 -3.14 4.49 39.30
N TYR A 172 -2.04 3.90 38.84
CA TYR A 172 -1.02 3.27 39.67
C TYR A 172 0.30 4.00 39.52
N TYR A 173 1.04 4.10 40.62
CA TYR A 173 2.30 4.84 40.70
C TYR A 173 3.46 3.88 40.89
N VAL A 174 4.53 4.09 40.12
CA VAL A 174 5.77 3.33 40.21
C VAL A 174 6.91 4.31 40.49
N ALA A 175 7.76 4.03 41.46
CA ALA A 175 8.92 4.86 41.81
C ALA A 175 10.11 3.97 42.22
N THR A 176 11.33 4.38 41.90
CA THR A 176 12.55 3.65 42.30
C THR A 176 12.70 3.51 43.82
N THR A 177 12.10 4.41 44.60
CA THR A 177 12.04 4.40 46.07
C THR A 177 10.84 3.63 46.64
N GLY A 178 9.98 3.06 45.79
CA GLY A 178 8.78 2.32 46.19
C GLY A 178 9.06 0.91 46.72
N SER A 179 7.97 0.17 46.98
CA SER A 179 7.98 -1.25 47.33
C SER A 179 6.89 -1.99 46.57
N ASP A 180 7.17 -3.18 46.05
CA ASP A 180 6.15 -3.99 45.35
C ASP A 180 5.10 -4.60 46.30
N THR A 181 5.28 -4.42 47.61
CA THR A 181 4.26 -4.71 48.64
C THR A 181 3.33 -3.52 48.91
N ASN A 182 3.63 -2.34 48.38
CA ASN A 182 2.76 -1.17 48.51
C ASN A 182 1.49 -1.33 47.65
N PRO A 183 0.43 -0.54 47.90
CA PRO A 183 -0.80 -0.59 47.08
C PRO A 183 -0.67 0.08 45.70
N GLY A 184 0.45 0.75 45.39
CA GLY A 184 0.64 1.45 44.11
C GLY A 184 -0.05 2.81 44.05
N THR A 185 -0.30 3.46 45.19
CA THR A 185 -0.80 4.83 45.27
C THR A 185 0.35 5.84 45.14
N GLU A 186 0.05 7.12 44.90
CA GLU A 186 1.08 8.16 44.80
C GLU A 186 1.96 8.24 46.05
N ALA A 187 1.37 8.11 47.24
CA ALA A 187 2.07 8.12 48.52
C ALA A 187 2.80 6.79 48.82
N GLN A 188 2.34 5.68 48.26
CA GLN A 188 2.93 4.35 48.44
C GLN A 188 3.04 3.65 47.07
N PRO A 189 4.01 4.06 46.24
CA PRO A 189 4.15 3.54 44.89
C PRO A 189 4.74 2.13 44.89
N PHE A 190 4.46 1.37 43.83
CA PHE A 190 5.22 0.15 43.52
C PHE A 190 6.69 0.49 43.25
N ARG A 191 7.57 -0.50 43.40
CA ARG A 191 8.99 -0.35 43.05
C ARG A 191 9.23 -0.59 41.56
N THR A 192 8.55 -1.58 40.99
CA THR A 192 8.81 -2.05 39.62
C THR A 192 7.63 -1.79 38.69
N ILE A 193 7.93 -1.52 37.41
CA ILE A 193 6.91 -1.39 36.36
C ILE A 193 6.23 -2.76 36.14
N GLN A 194 7.00 -3.86 36.24
CA GLN A 194 6.46 -5.22 36.13
C GLN A 194 5.38 -5.52 37.18
N LYS A 195 5.55 -5.04 38.42
CA LYS A 195 4.51 -5.20 39.45
C LYS A 195 3.20 -4.55 39.00
N ALA A 196 3.24 -3.33 38.47
CA ALA A 196 2.05 -2.68 37.93
C ALA A 196 1.47 -3.46 36.74
N ALA A 197 2.31 -3.85 35.77
CA ALA A 197 1.91 -4.62 34.60
C ALA A 197 1.19 -5.94 34.96
N SER A 198 1.54 -6.56 36.08
CA SER A 198 0.90 -7.80 36.55
C SER A 198 -0.52 -7.64 37.11
N ILE A 199 -0.95 -6.42 37.46
CA ILE A 199 -2.24 -6.18 38.14
C ILE A 199 -3.21 -5.30 37.36
N VAL A 200 -2.72 -4.48 36.43
CA VAL A 200 -3.55 -3.50 35.70
C VAL A 200 -4.64 -4.17 34.87
N VAL A 201 -5.80 -3.54 34.79
CA VAL A 201 -6.92 -3.96 33.95
C VAL A 201 -7.26 -2.87 32.94
N ALA A 202 -8.12 -3.17 31.97
CA ALA A 202 -8.57 -2.20 30.97
C ALA A 202 -8.98 -0.86 31.60
N GLY A 203 -8.40 0.25 31.10
CA GLY A 203 -8.65 1.60 31.60
C GLY A 203 -7.75 2.04 32.76
N ASP A 204 -6.82 1.20 33.21
CA ASP A 204 -5.79 1.61 34.16
C ASP A 204 -4.62 2.32 33.46
N THR A 205 -4.05 3.29 34.15
CA THR A 205 -2.84 4.02 33.74
C THR A 205 -1.74 3.86 34.78
N VAL A 206 -0.59 3.36 34.35
CA VAL A 206 0.64 3.26 35.16
C VAL A 206 1.48 4.52 34.94
N LEU A 207 1.52 5.37 35.97
CA LEU A 207 2.34 6.57 36.03
C LEU A 207 3.69 6.25 36.67
N VAL A 208 4.76 6.31 35.88
CA VAL A 208 6.11 5.98 36.31
C VAL A 208 6.87 7.26 36.65
N ARG A 209 7.38 7.34 37.87
CA ARG A 209 8.16 8.48 38.38
C ARG A 209 9.59 8.44 37.82
N ALA A 210 10.26 9.58 37.82
CA ALA A 210 11.60 9.74 37.30
C ALA A 210 12.59 8.71 37.86
N GLY A 211 13.43 8.16 36.99
CA GLY A 211 14.48 7.23 37.38
C GLY A 211 14.86 6.25 36.30
N THR A 212 15.87 5.43 36.63
CA THR A 212 16.32 4.32 35.79
C THR A 212 15.77 3.01 36.33
N TYR A 213 15.06 2.28 35.48
CA TYR A 213 14.45 1.00 35.76
C TYR A 213 15.18 -0.09 34.97
N ASN A 214 15.49 -1.19 35.66
CA ASN A 214 16.13 -2.35 35.06
C ASN A 214 15.12 -3.51 35.03
N GLY A 215 15.26 -4.37 34.02
CA GLY A 215 14.40 -5.55 33.84
C GLY A 215 13.39 -5.38 32.70
N THR A 216 12.92 -6.52 32.20
CA THR A 216 11.89 -6.58 31.16
C THR A 216 10.50 -6.42 31.79
N VAL A 217 9.64 -5.66 31.14
CA VAL A 217 8.20 -5.54 31.44
C VAL A 217 7.43 -6.43 30.48
N THR A 218 7.05 -7.61 30.95
CA THR A 218 6.15 -8.52 30.24
C THR A 218 4.71 -8.10 30.45
N ILE A 219 3.98 -7.91 29.34
CA ILE A 219 2.57 -7.52 29.34
C ILE A 219 1.76 -8.64 28.67
N SER A 220 0.83 -9.22 29.42
CA SER A 220 -0.06 -10.30 28.97
C SER A 220 -1.52 -10.04 29.34
N ARG A 221 -1.86 -8.77 29.56
CA ARG A 221 -3.20 -8.31 29.95
C ARG A 221 -3.65 -7.29 28.94
N SER A 222 -4.89 -7.41 28.47
CA SER A 222 -5.43 -6.54 27.43
C SER A 222 -6.29 -5.41 27.99
N GLY A 223 -6.27 -4.28 27.29
CA GLY A 223 -7.28 -3.25 27.39
C GLY A 223 -8.52 -3.59 26.57
N THR A 224 -9.27 -2.55 26.20
CA THR A 224 -10.35 -2.62 25.21
C THR A 224 -10.30 -1.38 24.32
N ALA A 225 -11.04 -1.38 23.20
CA ALA A 225 -11.10 -0.25 22.27
C ALA A 225 -11.47 1.10 22.94
N ALA A 226 -12.27 1.07 24.00
CA ALA A 226 -12.65 2.26 24.76
C ALA A 226 -11.72 2.56 25.95
N ASN A 227 -10.94 1.58 26.41
CA ASN A 227 -10.21 1.64 27.68
C ASN A 227 -8.85 0.93 27.53
N TYR A 228 -7.88 1.63 26.98
CA TYR A 228 -6.51 1.15 26.85
C TYR A 228 -5.86 0.98 28.23
N ILE A 229 -4.94 0.02 28.34
CA ILE A 229 -3.97 0.00 29.46
C ILE A 229 -2.81 0.89 29.04
N THR A 230 -2.52 1.93 29.82
CA THR A 230 -1.49 2.92 29.46
C THR A 230 -0.31 2.87 30.42
N PHE A 231 0.91 2.81 29.87
CA PHE A 231 2.15 3.01 30.60
C PHE A 231 2.76 4.33 30.15
N MET A 232 3.03 5.24 31.08
CA MET A 232 3.65 6.54 30.76
C MET A 232 4.39 7.15 31.96
N PRO A 233 5.31 8.09 31.74
CA PRO A 233 5.87 8.90 32.81
C PRO A 233 4.82 9.71 33.58
N TYR A 234 5.09 10.01 34.85
CA TYR A 234 4.31 10.96 35.64
C TYR A 234 4.62 12.39 35.21
N GLY A 235 3.65 13.05 34.57
CA GLY A 235 3.83 14.43 34.07
C GLY A 235 4.90 14.48 32.97
N SER A 236 5.90 15.34 33.16
CA SER A 236 7.05 15.51 32.24
C SER A 236 8.34 14.87 32.76
N GLU A 237 8.24 14.03 33.79
CA GLU A 237 9.37 13.32 34.38
C GLU A 237 10.05 12.40 33.36
N GLN A 238 11.37 12.26 33.47
CA GLN A 238 12.17 11.43 32.57
C GLN A 238 12.34 10.04 33.15
N VAL A 239 11.87 9.03 32.41
CA VAL A 239 11.93 7.63 32.81
C VAL A 239 12.74 6.85 31.79
N THR A 240 13.81 6.22 32.27
CA THR A 240 14.68 5.38 31.46
C THR A 240 14.49 3.92 31.85
N LEU A 241 14.19 3.06 30.89
CA LEU A 241 14.37 1.62 31.03
C LEU A 241 15.72 1.27 30.37
N ASP A 242 16.60 0.58 31.09
CA ASP A 242 17.94 0.23 30.62
C ASP A 242 18.13 -1.29 30.59
N GLY A 243 18.50 -1.81 29.41
CA GLY A 243 18.82 -3.23 29.21
C GLY A 243 20.22 -3.62 29.66
N ASN A 244 21.09 -2.64 29.94
CA ASN A 244 22.51 -2.81 30.27
C ASN A 244 23.27 -3.73 29.30
N GLY A 245 22.82 -3.83 28.05
CA GLY A 245 23.37 -4.75 27.04
C GLY A 245 23.10 -6.23 27.31
N THR A 246 22.21 -6.56 28.26
CA THR A 246 21.92 -7.94 28.68
C THR A 246 20.48 -8.38 28.43
N LEU A 247 19.54 -7.43 28.31
CA LEU A 247 18.13 -7.73 28.09
C LEU A 247 17.76 -7.68 26.61
N VAL A 248 17.06 -8.71 26.13
CA VAL A 248 16.60 -8.79 24.74
C VAL A 248 15.40 -7.89 24.44
N ALA A 249 14.67 -7.45 25.46
CA ALA A 249 13.52 -6.53 25.38
C ALA A 249 13.27 -5.81 26.71
N LEU A 250 12.67 -4.63 26.63
CA LEU A 250 12.28 -3.82 27.80
C LEU A 250 10.77 -3.74 27.97
N PHE A 251 10.02 -3.60 26.87
CA PHE A 251 8.60 -3.94 26.84
C PHE A 251 8.40 -5.15 25.94
N ASP A 252 7.80 -6.19 26.51
CA ASP A 252 7.62 -7.47 25.84
C ASP A 252 6.15 -7.88 25.92
N LEU A 253 5.39 -7.55 24.88
CA LEU A 253 3.97 -7.87 24.78
C LEU A 253 3.80 -9.31 24.30
N ASN A 254 2.78 -9.96 24.82
CA ASN A 254 2.46 -11.35 24.50
C ASN A 254 0.96 -11.58 24.61
N GLU A 255 0.27 -11.54 23.47
CA GLU A 255 -1.18 -11.65 23.36
C GLU A 255 -1.91 -10.57 24.20
N ALA A 256 -1.40 -9.34 24.15
CA ALA A 256 -1.91 -8.19 24.89
C ALA A 256 -2.39 -7.10 23.93
N ASP A 257 -3.72 -6.93 23.86
CA ASP A 257 -4.36 -5.96 22.99
C ASP A 257 -4.59 -4.61 23.69
N TYR A 258 -4.73 -3.55 22.90
CA TYR A 258 -5.10 -2.22 23.39
C TYR A 258 -4.15 -1.70 24.49
N ILE A 259 -2.85 -1.87 24.26
CA ILE A 259 -1.79 -1.38 25.14
C ILE A 259 -1.22 -0.09 24.57
N ARG A 260 -1.01 0.91 25.43
CA ARG A 260 -0.36 2.17 25.07
C ARG A 260 0.95 2.32 25.85
N ILE A 261 2.07 2.37 25.14
CA ILE A 261 3.41 2.63 25.70
C ILE A 261 3.86 3.99 25.21
N LYS A 262 3.95 4.95 26.14
CA LYS A 262 4.13 6.37 25.81
C LYS A 262 5.29 7.00 26.57
N GLY A 263 6.16 7.72 25.87
CA GLY A 263 7.03 8.72 26.49
C GLY A 263 8.25 8.19 27.25
N PHE A 264 8.64 6.93 27.07
CA PHE A 264 9.80 6.37 27.76
C PHE A 264 11.10 6.60 26.97
N THR A 265 12.22 6.67 27.68
CA THR A 265 13.53 6.38 27.10
C THR A 265 13.84 4.89 27.31
N LEU A 266 14.15 4.17 26.24
CA LEU A 266 14.50 2.75 26.25
C LEU A 266 15.89 2.61 25.64
N GLN A 267 16.81 1.94 26.35
CA GLN A 267 18.18 1.87 25.86
C GLN A 267 18.92 0.56 26.12
N ASN A 268 19.94 0.33 25.30
CA ASN A 268 20.96 -0.70 25.47
C ASN A 268 20.39 -2.12 25.61
N SER A 269 19.66 -2.61 24.60
CA SER A 269 19.30 -4.04 24.54
C SER A 269 20.54 -4.91 24.25
N ALA A 270 20.42 -6.21 24.52
CA ALA A 270 21.40 -7.20 24.08
C ALA A 270 21.22 -7.54 22.60
N TYR A 271 22.33 -7.83 21.91
CA TYR A 271 22.27 -8.42 20.57
C TYR A 271 21.66 -9.83 20.65
N HIS A 272 20.52 -10.03 19.99
CA HIS A 272 19.82 -11.32 19.89
C HIS A 272 18.99 -11.38 18.61
N GLU A 273 18.85 -12.56 18.01
CA GLU A 273 18.01 -12.83 16.82
C GLU A 273 16.49 -12.70 17.06
N GLU A 274 16.11 -12.36 18.28
CA GLU A 274 14.73 -12.03 18.64
C GLU A 274 14.66 -10.69 19.38
N GLY A 275 15.79 -9.98 19.43
CA GLY A 275 15.99 -8.81 20.27
C GLY A 275 15.34 -7.58 19.65
N GLY A 276 14.64 -6.84 20.51
CA GLY A 276 14.20 -5.48 20.24
C GLY A 276 13.67 -4.82 21.50
N LEU A 277 13.90 -3.51 21.64
CA LEU A 277 13.60 -2.79 22.89
C LEU A 277 12.10 -2.82 23.23
N ILE A 278 11.23 -2.75 22.21
CA ILE A 278 9.79 -2.97 22.32
C ILE A 278 9.40 -4.10 21.36
N ARG A 279 8.76 -5.15 21.87
CA ARG A 279 8.32 -6.29 21.05
C ARG A 279 6.84 -6.55 21.19
N LEU A 280 6.17 -6.69 20.05
CA LEU A 280 4.87 -7.32 19.88
C LEU A 280 5.12 -8.70 19.27
N LYS A 281 4.73 -9.76 19.98
CA LYS A 281 5.13 -11.15 19.72
C LYS A 281 4.00 -12.05 19.21
N GLY A 282 2.90 -11.47 18.77
CA GLY A 282 1.83 -12.19 18.08
C GLY A 282 0.51 -12.09 18.82
N GLY A 283 -0.55 -11.78 18.06
CA GLY A 283 -1.87 -11.49 18.64
C GLY A 283 -1.88 -10.25 19.55
N ASP A 284 -0.85 -9.39 19.48
CA ASP A 284 -0.88 -8.06 20.08
C ASP A 284 -1.47 -7.09 19.04
N ASP A 285 -2.76 -6.80 19.19
CA ASP A 285 -3.50 -5.97 18.26
C ASP A 285 -3.93 -4.64 18.89
N TYR A 286 -4.12 -3.64 18.03
CA TYR A 286 -4.57 -2.31 18.44
C TYR A 286 -3.66 -1.63 19.48
N CYS A 287 -2.38 -2.02 19.57
CA CYS A 287 -1.42 -1.38 20.46
C CYS A 287 -0.89 -0.07 19.87
N ILE A 288 -0.55 0.87 20.75
CA ILE A 288 -0.01 2.18 20.41
C ILE A 288 1.36 2.33 21.08
N ILE A 289 2.39 2.48 20.25
CA ILE A 289 3.76 2.74 20.68
C ILE A 289 4.11 4.16 20.24
N GLU A 290 4.21 5.09 21.18
CA GLU A 290 4.31 6.51 20.82
C GLU A 290 5.22 7.37 21.71
N ASP A 291 5.76 8.42 21.11
CA ASP A 291 6.54 9.44 21.82
C ASP A 291 7.74 8.87 22.60
N ASN A 292 8.20 7.65 22.27
CA ASN A 292 9.31 7.00 22.94
C ASN A 292 10.65 7.39 22.30
N THR A 293 11.71 7.42 23.10
CA THR A 293 13.10 7.56 22.64
C THR A 293 13.81 6.23 22.82
N ILE A 294 14.27 5.64 21.72
CA ILE A 294 14.91 4.32 21.66
C ILE A 294 16.37 4.54 21.28
N ILE A 295 17.30 4.14 22.14
CA ILE A 295 18.73 4.43 21.99
C ILE A 295 19.54 3.15 22.04
N ASN A 296 20.45 2.97 21.09
CA ASN A 296 21.30 1.79 20.99
C ASN A 296 20.50 0.47 21.07
N PRO A 297 19.40 0.31 20.29
CA PRO A 297 18.85 -1.01 20.12
C PRO A 297 19.92 -1.91 19.49
N ALA A 298 20.14 -3.08 20.09
CA ALA A 298 20.89 -4.18 19.51
C ALA A 298 19.96 -5.38 19.30
N GLY A 299 20.26 -6.19 18.29
CA GLY A 299 19.42 -7.30 17.85
C GLY A 299 18.83 -7.02 16.47
N ILE A 300 17.54 -7.34 16.28
CA ILE A 300 16.89 -7.19 14.97
C ILE A 300 16.20 -5.84 14.82
N GLY A 301 15.49 -5.37 15.85
CA GLY A 301 14.64 -4.17 15.72
C GLY A 301 14.73 -3.23 16.92
N GLY A 302 14.54 -1.92 16.72
CA GLY A 302 14.22 -1.01 17.82
C GLY A 302 12.82 -1.29 18.37
N ILE A 303 11.83 -1.27 17.47
CA ILE A 303 10.44 -1.67 17.71
C ILE A 303 10.13 -2.85 16.79
N MET A 304 9.56 -3.92 17.32
CA MET A 304 9.24 -5.13 16.55
C MET A 304 7.73 -5.40 16.53
N ILE A 305 7.18 -5.66 15.34
CA ILE A 305 5.80 -6.16 15.13
C ILE A 305 5.88 -7.55 14.52
N ARG A 306 5.39 -8.59 15.20
CA ARG A 306 5.58 -9.98 14.73
C ARG A 306 4.35 -10.85 14.81
N TRP A 307 4.42 -11.97 14.10
CA TRP A 307 3.58 -13.16 14.31
C TRP A 307 2.06 -12.87 14.29
N GLY A 308 1.62 -12.14 13.26
CA GLY A 308 0.21 -11.83 13.04
C GLY A 308 -0.31 -10.59 13.76
N SER A 309 0.49 -9.93 14.60
CA SER A 309 0.12 -8.64 15.21
C SER A 309 -0.31 -7.63 14.14
N SER A 310 -1.50 -7.07 14.35
CA SER A 310 -2.27 -6.28 13.38
C SER A 310 -2.86 -5.04 14.02
N ASN A 311 -3.27 -4.07 13.21
CA ASN A 311 -3.93 -2.85 13.68
C ASN A 311 -3.11 -2.01 14.67
N ASN A 312 -1.78 -2.17 14.70
CA ASN A 312 -0.94 -1.41 15.61
C ASN A 312 -0.62 -0.02 15.05
N LEU A 313 -0.30 0.91 15.96
CA LEU A 313 0.11 2.28 15.63
C LEU A 313 1.46 2.55 16.28
N VAL A 314 2.48 2.76 15.45
CA VAL A 314 3.82 3.16 15.88
C VAL A 314 4.02 4.59 15.41
N GLN A 315 3.98 5.55 16.34
CA GLN A 315 3.96 6.97 15.98
C GLN A 315 4.89 7.86 16.80
N ARG A 316 5.50 8.86 16.17
CA ARG A 316 6.30 9.89 16.85
C ARG A 316 7.40 9.34 17.77
N ASN A 317 7.94 8.16 17.45
CA ASN A 317 9.08 7.62 18.18
C ASN A 317 10.39 8.15 17.57
N THR A 318 11.38 8.38 18.43
CA THR A 318 12.75 8.69 18.02
C THR A 318 13.62 7.46 18.24
N ILE A 319 14.20 6.91 17.18
CA ILE A 319 15.07 5.73 17.22
C ILE A 319 16.47 6.14 16.79
N ARG A 320 17.43 5.93 17.69
CA ARG A 320 18.85 6.23 17.50
C ARG A 320 19.67 4.95 17.56
N ALA A 321 19.99 4.41 16.40
CA ALA A 321 20.87 3.27 16.23
C ALA A 321 22.33 3.73 16.22
N ASP A 322 22.81 4.14 17.41
CA ASP A 322 24.17 4.65 17.60
C ASP A 322 25.12 3.60 18.20
N GLY A 323 24.65 2.35 18.37
CA GLY A 323 25.43 1.23 18.91
C GLY A 323 26.32 0.55 17.87
N ASP A 324 27.14 -0.40 18.34
CA ASP A 324 28.17 -1.08 17.51
C ASP A 324 27.63 -2.18 16.58
N THR A 325 26.35 -2.51 16.70
CA THR A 325 25.69 -3.57 15.92
C THR A 325 24.60 -2.99 15.04
N PRO A 326 24.58 -3.31 13.72
CA PRO A 326 23.46 -2.96 12.86
C PRO A 326 22.14 -3.50 13.40
N VAL A 327 21.06 -2.77 13.13
CA VAL A 327 19.71 -3.03 13.61
C VAL A 327 18.72 -2.39 12.64
N THR A 328 17.50 -2.91 12.55
CA THR A 328 16.42 -2.23 11.85
C THR A 328 15.69 -1.28 12.81
N GLY A 329 15.36 -0.07 12.39
CA GLY A 329 14.69 0.89 13.27
C GLY A 329 13.33 0.38 13.75
N VAL A 330 12.41 0.20 12.79
CA VAL A 330 11.12 -0.48 13.01
C VAL A 330 11.08 -1.74 12.16
N PHE A 331 11.01 -2.89 12.83
CA PHE A 331 11.08 -4.19 12.19
C PHE A 331 9.75 -4.92 12.22
N TRP A 332 9.37 -5.55 11.11
CA TRP A 332 8.23 -6.46 11.08
C TRP A 332 8.63 -7.87 10.64
N TRP A 333 8.06 -8.89 11.29
CA TRP A 333 8.27 -10.27 10.86
C TRP A 333 6.99 -11.08 10.92
N LYS A 334 6.48 -11.48 9.75
CA LYS A 334 5.14 -12.10 9.64
C LYS A 334 4.07 -11.25 10.33
N ALA A 335 4.18 -9.94 10.24
CA ALA A 335 3.19 -9.03 10.80
C ALA A 335 1.87 -9.17 10.03
N GLY A 336 0.76 -9.04 10.73
CA GLY A 336 -0.56 -9.03 10.10
C GLY A 336 -0.84 -7.69 9.41
N GLY A 337 -2.11 -7.38 9.24
CA GLY A 337 -2.54 -6.24 8.43
C GLY A 337 -2.86 -4.98 9.21
N ALA A 338 -3.17 -3.91 8.47
CA ALA A 338 -3.67 -2.64 8.99
C ALA A 338 -2.75 -1.96 10.03
N ASN A 339 -1.47 -2.30 10.07
CA ASN A 339 -0.50 -1.60 10.91
C ASN A 339 -0.23 -0.20 10.32
N VAL A 340 0.10 0.77 11.18
CA VAL A 340 0.38 2.15 10.77
C VAL A 340 1.65 2.63 11.43
N PHE A 341 2.57 3.14 10.62
CA PHE A 341 3.83 3.69 11.04
C PHE A 341 3.94 5.14 10.56
N ILE A 342 3.83 6.09 11.50
CA ILE A 342 3.70 7.52 11.18
C ILE A 342 4.62 8.40 12.01
N ASP A 343 5.22 9.42 11.39
CA ASP A 343 5.98 10.48 12.09
C ASP A 343 7.14 9.96 12.95
N ASN A 344 7.69 8.78 12.66
CA ASN A 344 8.85 8.27 13.38
C ASN A 344 10.14 8.88 12.80
N SER A 345 11.11 9.15 13.68
CA SER A 345 12.44 9.63 13.32
C SER A 345 13.46 8.55 13.62
N ILE A 346 14.15 8.04 12.59
CA ILE A 346 15.09 6.94 12.69
C ILE A 346 16.45 7.42 12.18
N THR A 347 17.46 7.35 13.03
CA THR A 347 18.80 7.87 12.71
C THR A 347 19.91 6.92 13.16
N SER A 348 21.03 6.90 12.44
CA SER A 348 22.28 6.28 12.89
C SER A 348 23.45 7.25 12.80
N THR A 349 24.37 7.22 13.78
CA THR A 349 25.57 8.09 13.81
C THR A 349 26.91 7.36 13.84
N THR A 350 26.92 6.03 13.98
CA THR A 350 28.15 5.22 14.10
C THR A 350 28.14 4.05 13.12
N PHE A 351 27.40 2.99 13.43
CA PHE A 351 27.31 1.76 12.67
C PHE A 351 25.87 1.65 12.18
N GLY A 352 25.68 1.85 10.87
CA GLY A 352 24.36 2.19 10.34
C GLY A 352 23.31 1.08 10.50
N LEU A 353 22.09 1.40 10.07
CA LEU A 353 20.97 0.48 10.15
C LEU A 353 21.13 -0.63 9.10
N TRP A 354 20.57 -1.81 9.36
CA TRP A 354 20.20 -2.70 8.25
C TRP A 354 19.13 -1.94 7.45
N ASP A 355 17.89 -1.97 7.95
CA ASP A 355 16.84 -1.17 7.34
C ASP A 355 16.42 -0.02 8.26
N GLY A 356 15.98 1.08 7.67
CA GLY A 356 15.32 2.13 8.43
C GLY A 356 14.05 1.58 9.01
N MET A 357 13.23 1.01 8.12
CA MET A 357 12.09 0.19 8.49
C MET A 357 11.93 -0.93 7.47
N GLY A 358 11.71 -2.16 7.94
CA GLY A 358 11.79 -3.31 7.05
C GLY A 358 11.49 -4.62 7.73
N GLY A 359 11.51 -5.69 6.95
CA GLY A 359 11.50 -7.05 7.45
C GLY A 359 10.62 -7.98 6.63
N GLY A 360 10.68 -9.27 6.98
CA GLY A 360 10.16 -10.35 6.14
C GLY A 360 8.99 -11.15 6.73
N PRO A 361 8.78 -12.39 6.26
CA PRO A 361 9.46 -13.02 5.14
C PRO A 361 9.09 -12.35 3.81
N GLU A 362 10.12 -11.94 3.08
CA GLU A 362 10.05 -11.25 1.78
C GLU A 362 9.28 -12.07 0.74
N ASP A 363 9.31 -13.41 0.82
CA ASP A 363 8.70 -14.31 -0.16
C ASP A 363 7.38 -14.95 0.29
N SER A 364 6.68 -14.38 1.28
CA SER A 364 5.44 -14.96 1.79
C SER A 364 4.19 -14.18 1.38
N LEU A 365 3.22 -14.92 0.87
CA LEU A 365 1.83 -14.47 0.80
C LEU A 365 1.26 -14.35 2.22
N GLY A 366 0.37 -13.38 2.44
CA GLY A 366 -0.48 -13.30 3.64
C GLY A 366 -0.01 -12.38 4.78
N TYR A 367 1.09 -11.65 4.62
CA TYR A 367 1.58 -10.69 5.62
C TYR A 367 1.66 -9.27 5.04
N LEU A 368 1.68 -8.28 5.93
CA LEU A 368 1.81 -6.85 5.60
C LEU A 368 0.75 -6.39 4.57
N TYR A 369 -0.54 -6.58 4.87
CA TYR A 369 -1.64 -6.08 4.04
C TYR A 369 -2.31 -4.85 4.66
N ASP A 370 -2.89 -3.99 3.84
CA ASP A 370 -3.60 -2.76 4.21
C ASP A 370 -2.78 -1.85 5.16
N THR A 371 -1.45 -1.88 5.09
CA THR A 371 -0.53 -1.20 6.02
C THR A 371 -0.09 0.16 5.49
N ASP A 372 0.02 1.14 6.39
CA ASP A 372 0.46 2.51 6.05
C ASP A 372 1.84 2.83 6.65
N ILE A 373 2.72 3.39 5.82
CA ILE A 373 4.05 3.86 6.23
C ILE A 373 4.21 5.28 5.70
N TYR A 374 4.06 6.30 6.55
CA TYR A 374 4.08 7.68 6.07
C TYR A 374 4.62 8.71 7.04
N ASN A 375 5.08 9.84 6.49
CA ASN A 375 5.70 10.94 7.26
C ASN A 375 6.91 10.54 8.12
N ASN A 376 7.52 9.37 7.89
CA ASN A 376 8.69 8.95 8.64
C ASN A 376 9.94 9.64 8.07
N THR A 377 10.90 9.93 8.95
CA THR A 377 12.23 10.45 8.59
C THR A 377 13.27 9.42 8.93
N ILE A 378 14.06 9.00 7.94
CA ILE A 378 15.08 7.96 8.05
C ILE A 378 16.38 8.53 7.53
N ILE A 379 17.39 8.64 8.39
CA ILE A 379 18.67 9.27 8.06
C ILE A 379 19.82 8.38 8.52
N TYR A 380 20.61 7.94 7.56
CA TYR A 380 21.80 7.14 7.83
C TYR A 380 23.04 8.00 8.01
N ASN A 381 24.01 7.47 8.76
CA ASN A 381 25.36 8.00 8.74
C ASN A 381 25.99 7.83 7.35
N THR A 382 26.66 8.86 6.86
CA THR A 382 27.40 8.80 5.59
C THR A 382 28.76 8.09 5.72
N ALA A 383 29.28 7.91 6.94
CA ALA A 383 30.50 7.13 7.15
C ALA A 383 30.22 5.63 7.00
N LYS A 384 31.01 4.93 6.18
CA LYS A 384 30.98 3.48 6.09
C LYS A 384 31.61 2.87 7.34
N ASN A 385 30.99 1.84 7.90
CA ASN A 385 31.56 1.05 8.97
C ASN A 385 32.86 0.37 8.48
N PRO A 386 34.03 0.69 9.05
CA PRO A 386 35.30 0.09 8.63
C PRO A 386 35.37 -1.42 8.92
N ALA A 387 34.54 -1.94 9.83
CA ALA A 387 34.42 -3.37 10.12
C ALA A 387 33.46 -4.12 9.17
N LYS A 388 32.73 -3.42 8.29
CA LYS A 388 31.81 -3.99 7.29
C LYS A 388 32.25 -3.56 5.89
N ALA A 389 33.27 -4.24 5.38
CA ALA A 389 33.84 -3.96 4.06
C ALA A 389 32.83 -4.18 2.91
N ASP A 390 31.78 -4.96 3.14
CA ASP A 390 30.71 -5.28 2.20
C ASP A 390 29.70 -4.13 2.00
N GLY A 391 29.56 -3.22 2.96
CA GLY A 391 28.71 -2.02 2.85
C GLY A 391 27.25 -2.22 3.20
N TRP A 392 26.85 -3.38 3.76
CA TRP A 392 25.48 -3.68 4.20
C TRP A 392 25.10 -3.04 5.55
N ASP A 393 25.93 -2.12 6.05
CA ASP A 393 25.69 -1.35 7.26
C ASP A 393 24.75 -0.17 7.03
N ARG A 394 24.19 -0.02 5.82
CA ARG A 394 23.24 1.04 5.45
C ARG A 394 22.29 0.53 4.38
N ASP A 395 21.56 -0.55 4.64
CA ASP A 395 20.83 -1.27 3.59
C ASP A 395 19.62 -0.48 3.04
N ASP A 396 18.39 -0.96 3.26
CA ASP A 396 17.19 -0.33 2.69
C ASP A 396 16.65 0.76 3.61
N GLY A 397 16.39 1.95 3.08
CA GLY A 397 15.65 2.97 3.83
C GLY A 397 14.29 2.46 4.27
N LEU A 398 13.53 1.88 3.33
CA LEU A 398 12.30 1.15 3.58
C LEU A 398 12.28 -0.17 2.80
N GLN A 399 11.98 -1.27 3.47
CA GLN A 399 11.83 -2.61 2.88
C GLN A 399 10.44 -3.23 3.16
N PRO A 400 9.37 -2.67 2.57
CA PRO A 400 8.00 -3.18 2.63
C PRO A 400 7.79 -4.41 1.73
N GLU A 401 8.54 -5.48 1.88
CA GLU A 401 8.52 -6.61 0.94
C GLU A 401 7.57 -7.75 1.39
N GLY A 402 7.02 -8.53 0.44
CA GLY A 402 6.09 -9.62 0.71
C GLY A 402 4.86 -9.69 -0.20
N GLY A 403 3.72 -10.07 0.39
CA GLY A 403 2.43 -10.13 -0.31
C GLY A 403 1.94 -8.75 -0.78
N ASN A 404 2.11 -7.73 0.06
CA ASN A 404 1.76 -6.33 -0.15
C ASN A 404 0.39 -6.05 -0.80
N ILE A 405 -0.69 -6.49 -0.16
CA ILE A 405 -2.04 -6.10 -0.60
C ILE A 405 -2.38 -4.73 0.00
N ASN A 406 -2.61 -3.71 -0.83
CA ASN A 406 -2.97 -2.36 -0.39
C ASN A 406 -1.96 -1.76 0.63
N VAL A 407 -0.67 -1.98 0.43
CA VAL A 407 0.38 -1.32 1.23
C VAL A 407 0.61 0.08 0.67
N ARG A 408 0.63 1.09 1.54
CA ARG A 408 0.62 2.50 1.17
C ARG A 408 1.78 3.22 1.85
N ILE A 409 2.67 3.80 1.05
CA ILE A 409 3.95 4.33 1.50
C ILE A 409 4.11 5.74 0.95
N TRP A 410 3.98 6.73 1.82
CA TRP A 410 4.00 8.10 1.34
C TRP A 410 4.61 9.15 2.23
N ASN A 411 5.06 10.24 1.60
CA ASN A 411 5.59 11.41 2.31
C ASN A 411 6.70 11.06 3.33
N ASN A 412 7.42 9.95 3.11
CA ASN A 412 8.59 9.61 3.90
C ASN A 412 9.81 10.35 3.34
N ARG A 413 10.76 10.67 4.22
CA ARG A 413 12.05 11.25 3.88
C ARG A 413 13.15 10.26 4.22
N ILE A 414 13.93 9.88 3.22
CA ILE A 414 15.00 8.88 3.34
C ILE A 414 16.31 9.50 2.85
N GLU A 415 17.33 9.45 3.69
CA GLU A 415 18.65 10.01 3.37
C GLU A 415 19.78 9.04 3.65
N ASN A 416 20.74 8.96 2.71
CA ASN A 416 22.03 8.30 2.88
C ASN A 416 21.99 6.77 3.07
N SER A 417 20.86 6.12 2.78
CA SER A 417 20.78 4.65 2.68
C SER A 417 21.49 4.16 1.42
N ASN A 418 21.84 2.87 1.33
CA ASN A 418 22.29 2.32 0.05
C ASN A 418 21.13 2.27 -0.93
N ILE A 419 19.96 1.86 -0.46
CA ILE A 419 18.75 1.70 -1.25
C ILE A 419 17.66 2.57 -0.65
N GLY A 420 16.95 3.34 -1.46
CA GLY A 420 15.87 4.19 -0.98
C GLY A 420 14.67 3.39 -0.47
N ILE A 421 13.89 2.82 -1.39
CA ILE A 421 12.73 1.97 -1.10
C ILE A 421 12.84 0.67 -1.89
N ALA A 422 12.70 -0.46 -1.21
CA ALA A 422 12.79 -1.79 -1.77
C ALA A 422 11.40 -2.44 -1.90
N SER A 423 11.07 -2.90 -3.11
CA SER A 423 9.82 -3.57 -3.44
C SER A 423 10.12 -4.88 -4.17
N CYS A 424 10.99 -5.70 -3.58
CA CYS A 424 11.65 -6.86 -4.15
C CYS A 424 11.49 -8.12 -3.25
N PRO A 425 10.25 -8.58 -2.96
CA PRO A 425 9.14 -8.47 -3.91
C PRO A 425 7.85 -7.83 -3.41
N THR A 426 6.98 -7.47 -4.36
CA THR A 426 5.53 -7.34 -4.20
C THR A 426 4.83 -8.47 -4.97
N LEU A 427 4.35 -9.48 -4.24
CA LEU A 427 3.82 -10.71 -4.84
C LEU A 427 2.36 -10.59 -5.33
N LEU A 428 1.51 -9.81 -4.65
CA LEU A 428 0.07 -9.69 -4.98
C LEU A 428 -0.36 -8.27 -5.35
N GLY A 429 0.07 -7.27 -4.57
CA GLY A 429 -0.30 -5.88 -4.82
C GLY A 429 -1.79 -5.57 -4.58
N PRO A 430 -2.20 -4.29 -4.70
CA PRO A 430 -1.33 -3.19 -5.10
C PRO A 430 -0.49 -2.63 -3.95
N THR A 431 0.77 -2.30 -4.23
CA THR A 431 1.62 -1.44 -3.40
C THR A 431 1.59 -0.02 -3.98
N TYR A 432 1.43 0.99 -3.14
CA TYR A 432 1.44 2.41 -3.53
C TYR A 432 2.63 3.09 -2.87
N ILE A 433 3.54 3.64 -3.67
CA ILE A 433 4.73 4.37 -3.23
C ILE A 433 4.64 5.78 -3.82
N PHE A 434 4.36 6.78 -3.00
CA PHE A 434 4.15 8.12 -3.52
C PHE A 434 4.59 9.26 -2.62
N ARG A 435 4.95 10.41 -3.22
CA ARG A 435 5.33 11.61 -2.46
C ARG A 435 6.50 11.42 -1.50
N ASN A 436 7.30 10.37 -1.67
CA ASN A 436 8.49 10.16 -0.88
C ASN A 436 9.63 11.01 -1.44
N VAL A 437 10.52 11.45 -0.55
CA VAL A 437 11.75 12.16 -0.91
C VAL A 437 12.93 11.30 -0.50
N ILE A 438 13.69 10.83 -1.49
CA ILE A 438 14.83 9.93 -1.31
C ILE A 438 16.08 10.68 -1.77
N ILE A 439 17.08 10.79 -0.91
CA ILE A 439 18.24 11.65 -1.13
C ILE A 439 19.52 10.87 -0.88
N ASN A 440 20.46 11.01 -1.81
CA ASN A 440 21.83 10.56 -1.64
C ASN A 440 21.93 9.05 -1.34
N SER A 441 21.14 8.24 -2.05
CA SER A 441 21.27 6.78 -1.97
C SER A 441 22.58 6.33 -2.60
N PHE A 442 23.19 5.27 -2.04
CA PHE A 442 24.49 4.80 -2.53
C PHE A 442 24.45 3.83 -3.72
N TRP A 443 23.36 3.10 -3.90
CA TRP A 443 23.20 2.10 -4.95
C TRP A 443 21.99 2.38 -5.84
N GLU A 444 20.81 2.57 -5.27
CA GLU A 444 19.59 2.86 -6.05
C GLU A 444 18.51 3.59 -5.25
N GLY A 445 17.64 4.32 -5.96
CA GLY A 445 16.45 4.94 -5.35
C GLY A 445 15.34 3.93 -5.09
N PHE A 446 15.04 3.10 -6.09
CA PHE A 446 13.99 2.07 -6.03
C PHE A 446 14.53 0.71 -6.45
N LYS A 447 14.52 -0.24 -5.52
CA LYS A 447 14.90 -1.64 -5.75
C LYS A 447 13.68 -2.47 -6.12
N LEU A 448 13.79 -3.26 -7.18
CA LEU A 448 12.72 -4.03 -7.80
C LEU A 448 13.21 -5.45 -8.12
N GLY A 449 12.30 -6.40 -8.30
CA GLY A 449 12.66 -7.76 -8.73
C GLY A 449 11.99 -8.86 -7.91
N ASN A 450 12.70 -9.99 -7.80
CA ASN A 450 12.36 -11.14 -6.97
C ASN A 450 10.97 -11.74 -7.26
N ASN A 451 10.64 -11.90 -8.55
CA ASN A 451 9.32 -12.34 -9.01
C ASN A 451 8.15 -11.46 -8.54
N SER A 452 8.39 -10.16 -8.40
CA SER A 452 7.38 -9.16 -8.07
C SER A 452 6.44 -8.91 -9.25
N TYR A 453 5.32 -9.65 -9.33
CA TYR A 453 4.29 -9.49 -10.37
C TYR A 453 2.99 -8.84 -9.86
N GLY A 454 2.89 -8.59 -8.55
CA GLY A 454 1.83 -7.77 -7.98
C GLY A 454 1.93 -6.34 -8.49
N ARG A 455 0.80 -5.62 -8.53
CA ARG A 455 0.77 -4.24 -9.02
C ARG A 455 1.59 -3.33 -8.10
N ILE A 456 2.51 -2.55 -8.65
CA ILE A 456 3.22 -1.48 -7.94
C ILE A 456 2.91 -0.15 -8.61
N TYR A 457 2.49 0.83 -7.82
CA TYR A 457 2.26 2.20 -8.24
C TYR A 457 3.34 3.10 -7.63
N ILE A 458 4.16 3.73 -8.47
CA ILE A 458 5.20 4.67 -8.03
C ILE A 458 4.84 6.06 -8.55
N TYR A 459 4.27 6.91 -7.70
CA TYR A 459 3.70 8.20 -8.12
C TYR A 459 4.29 9.39 -7.40
N HIS A 460 4.58 10.49 -8.10
CA HIS A 460 4.93 11.74 -7.42
C HIS A 460 6.08 11.58 -6.42
N ASN A 461 7.11 10.78 -6.66
CA ASN A 461 8.28 10.72 -5.77
C ASN A 461 9.37 11.67 -6.26
N THR A 462 10.23 12.13 -5.36
CA THR A 462 11.45 12.85 -5.72
C THR A 462 12.66 12.06 -5.23
N TYR A 463 13.42 11.50 -6.17
CA TYR A 463 14.71 10.89 -5.92
C TYR A 463 15.84 11.76 -6.46
N TYR A 464 16.86 12.00 -5.63
CA TYR A 464 18.01 12.80 -6.02
C TYR A 464 19.33 12.21 -5.48
N ALA A 465 20.17 11.75 -6.40
CA ALA A 465 21.53 11.30 -6.13
C ALA A 465 22.49 11.80 -7.22
N THR A 466 23.67 12.28 -6.82
CA THR A 466 24.73 12.71 -7.76
C THR A 466 25.88 11.71 -7.86
N GLN A 467 25.97 10.79 -6.91
CA GLN A 467 26.89 9.66 -6.95
C GLN A 467 26.39 8.57 -7.90
N GLU A 468 27.23 7.60 -8.25
CA GLU A 468 26.89 6.50 -9.17
C GLU A 468 25.85 5.53 -8.59
N ALA A 469 24.62 6.00 -8.47
CA ALA A 469 23.45 5.28 -8.01
C ALA A 469 22.34 5.34 -9.07
N ASP A 470 21.60 4.25 -9.22
CA ASP A 470 20.53 4.13 -10.19
C ASP A 470 19.23 4.76 -9.69
N GLY A 471 18.33 5.07 -10.62
CA GLY A 471 16.95 5.47 -10.29
C GLY A 471 16.13 4.26 -9.87
N TYR A 472 15.73 3.47 -10.87
CA TYR A 472 15.06 2.18 -10.69
C TYR A 472 16.02 1.06 -11.06
N LYS A 473 16.11 0.05 -10.21
CA LYS A 473 17.00 -1.08 -10.47
C LYS A 473 16.33 -2.39 -10.15
N GLN A 474 16.35 -3.28 -11.12
CA GLN A 474 16.03 -4.68 -10.92
C GLN A 474 17.25 -5.42 -10.38
N THR A 475 17.27 -5.69 -9.07
CA THR A 475 18.36 -6.45 -8.44
C THR A 475 18.21 -7.95 -8.66
N ASP A 476 16.97 -8.43 -8.63
CA ASP A 476 16.64 -9.85 -8.70
C ASP A 476 15.75 -10.17 -9.91
N TYR A 477 15.83 -11.41 -10.39
CA TYR A 477 15.08 -11.83 -11.58
C TYR A 477 13.55 -11.77 -11.34
N GLY A 478 12.81 -11.41 -12.40
CA GLY A 478 11.35 -11.35 -12.40
C GLY A 478 10.80 -10.05 -11.81
N VAL A 479 10.35 -9.15 -12.67
CA VAL A 479 9.63 -7.93 -12.26
C VAL A 479 8.53 -7.65 -13.27
N GLY A 480 7.37 -7.27 -12.74
CA GLY A 480 6.11 -7.10 -13.44
C GLY A 480 5.28 -5.94 -12.89
N ASN A 481 4.36 -5.45 -13.70
CA ASN A 481 3.14 -4.75 -13.27
C ASN A 481 3.42 -3.44 -12.53
N ILE A 482 4.47 -2.72 -12.94
CA ILE A 482 4.84 -1.42 -12.36
C ILE A 482 4.23 -0.30 -13.21
N VAL A 483 3.59 0.65 -12.54
CA VAL A 483 3.15 1.90 -13.14
C VAL A 483 3.89 3.05 -12.46
N SER A 484 4.62 3.84 -13.25
CA SER A 484 5.34 5.02 -12.79
C SER A 484 4.75 6.28 -13.41
N ARG A 485 4.40 7.27 -12.58
CA ARG A 485 3.85 8.57 -13.04
C ARG A 485 4.36 9.71 -12.18
N ASN A 486 4.68 10.84 -12.80
CA ASN A 486 4.91 12.12 -12.14
C ASN A 486 6.08 12.10 -11.14
N ASN A 487 7.08 11.23 -11.29
CA ASN A 487 8.25 11.18 -10.43
C ASN A 487 9.38 12.08 -10.96
N ILE A 488 10.14 12.70 -10.06
CA ILE A 488 11.46 13.26 -10.40
C ILE A 488 12.52 12.22 -10.00
N ILE A 489 13.28 11.73 -10.97
CA ILE A 489 14.35 10.75 -10.80
C ILE A 489 15.63 11.39 -11.35
N HIS A 490 16.41 11.97 -10.45
CA HIS A 490 17.76 12.45 -10.76
C HIS A 490 18.76 11.41 -10.26
N ALA A 491 19.18 10.53 -11.16
CA ALA A 491 20.11 9.45 -10.88
C ALA A 491 21.53 9.84 -11.32
N GLY A 492 22.55 9.48 -10.54
CA GLY A 492 23.94 9.71 -10.96
C GLY A 492 24.49 8.60 -11.85
N ARG A 493 23.82 7.43 -11.92
CA ARG A 493 24.13 6.35 -12.88
C ARG A 493 22.98 6.13 -13.88
N LYS A 494 22.30 4.99 -13.94
CA LYS A 494 21.21 4.78 -14.93
C LYS A 494 19.88 5.21 -14.33
N VAL A 495 18.98 5.80 -15.11
CA VAL A 495 17.61 6.04 -14.62
C VAL A 495 16.86 4.72 -14.44
N ILE A 496 17.14 3.73 -15.29
CA ILE A 496 16.63 2.36 -15.19
C ILE A 496 17.74 1.37 -15.50
N GLU A 497 17.92 0.38 -14.65
CA GLU A 497 18.66 -0.85 -14.95
C GLU A 497 17.73 -2.06 -14.72
N ALA A 498 17.40 -2.77 -15.80
CA ALA A 498 16.52 -3.93 -15.76
C ALA A 498 17.13 -5.14 -16.48
N ASN A 499 16.85 -6.34 -15.96
CA ASN A 499 17.16 -7.60 -16.63
C ASN A 499 15.92 -8.19 -17.34
N THR A 500 14.75 -7.58 -17.16
CA THR A 500 13.51 -7.89 -17.87
C THR A 500 13.50 -7.28 -19.27
N VAL A 501 12.75 -7.91 -20.18
CA VAL A 501 12.53 -7.43 -21.54
C VAL A 501 11.67 -6.16 -21.56
N LEU A 502 12.14 -5.09 -22.21
CA LEU A 502 11.33 -3.89 -22.48
C LEU A 502 10.96 -3.78 -23.97
N PRO A 503 9.75 -3.29 -24.33
CA PRO A 503 8.59 -3.02 -23.49
C PRO A 503 7.75 -4.29 -23.32
N ASP A 504 8.04 -5.14 -22.34
CA ASP A 504 7.02 -6.10 -21.90
C ASP A 504 5.90 -5.28 -21.25
N VAL A 505 4.74 -5.18 -21.91
CA VAL A 505 3.54 -4.49 -21.40
C VAL A 505 3.09 -5.01 -20.03
N ARG A 506 3.58 -6.18 -19.63
CA ARG A 506 3.35 -6.75 -18.29
C ARG A 506 4.34 -6.26 -17.25
N ALA A 507 5.40 -5.52 -17.61
CA ALA A 507 6.51 -5.18 -16.73
C ALA A 507 6.57 -3.69 -16.34
N PHE A 508 6.62 -2.79 -17.32
CA PHE A 508 6.82 -1.37 -17.07
C PHE A 508 5.83 -0.54 -17.89
N ASP A 509 4.94 0.16 -17.19
CA ASP A 509 4.09 1.22 -17.73
C ASP A 509 4.58 2.56 -17.13
N PHE A 510 5.54 3.19 -17.79
CA PHE A 510 6.25 4.39 -17.32
C PHE A 510 5.91 5.56 -18.23
N ASP A 511 5.42 6.66 -17.65
CA ASP A 511 5.03 7.86 -18.40
C ASP A 511 4.96 9.09 -17.48
N TYR A 512 5.08 10.29 -18.04
CA TYR A 512 5.01 11.57 -17.31
C TYR A 512 6.04 11.70 -16.16
N ASP A 513 7.15 10.96 -16.19
CA ASP A 513 8.24 11.14 -15.23
C ASP A 513 9.27 12.15 -15.75
N ASN A 514 9.97 12.81 -14.83
CA ASN A 514 11.21 13.52 -15.12
C ASN A 514 12.40 12.62 -14.80
N LEU A 515 12.97 12.01 -15.84
CA LEU A 515 14.09 11.08 -15.72
C LEU A 515 15.37 11.76 -16.21
N TYR A 516 16.35 11.92 -15.32
CA TYR A 516 17.63 12.55 -15.65
C TYR A 516 18.81 11.77 -15.11
N THR A 517 19.86 11.71 -15.93
CA THR A 517 21.19 11.26 -15.51
C THR A 517 22.29 11.95 -16.32
N THR A 518 23.46 12.11 -15.70
CA THR A 518 24.71 12.51 -16.37
C THR A 518 25.52 11.32 -16.88
N TYR A 519 25.12 10.09 -16.57
CA TYR A 519 25.82 8.88 -16.99
C TYR A 519 25.66 8.67 -18.50
N GLY A 520 26.71 8.17 -19.16
CA GLY A 520 26.71 7.98 -20.62
C GLY A 520 25.65 7.00 -21.14
N THR A 521 25.16 6.12 -20.26
CA THR A 521 24.03 5.24 -20.52
C THR A 521 22.82 5.74 -19.73
N PHE A 522 21.76 6.14 -20.42
CA PHE A 522 20.53 6.63 -19.78
C PHE A 522 19.80 5.47 -19.07
N ALA A 523 19.58 4.38 -19.79
CA ALA A 523 18.97 3.17 -19.26
C ALA A 523 19.56 1.92 -19.89
N GLU A 524 19.52 0.82 -19.15
CA GLU A 524 19.96 -0.50 -19.61
C GLU A 524 18.87 -1.53 -19.33
N TYR A 525 18.55 -2.34 -20.32
CA TYR A 525 17.44 -3.29 -20.25
C TYR A 525 17.70 -4.49 -21.15
N TYR A 526 16.96 -5.58 -20.95
CA TYR A 526 17.03 -6.72 -21.87
C TYR A 526 16.04 -6.51 -23.02
N CYS A 527 16.37 -7.01 -24.21
CA CYS A 527 15.45 -7.26 -25.31
C CYS A 527 15.50 -8.76 -25.63
N PRO A 528 14.49 -9.37 -26.28
CA PRO A 528 14.41 -10.84 -26.40
C PRO A 528 15.67 -11.51 -26.97
N THR A 529 16.45 -10.79 -27.76
CA THR A 529 17.64 -11.30 -28.46
C THR A 529 18.98 -10.76 -27.95
N SER A 530 19.00 -9.73 -27.10
CA SER A 530 20.23 -9.09 -26.65
C SER A 530 19.99 -8.16 -25.46
N LYS A 531 21.03 -7.93 -24.67
CA LYS A 531 21.06 -6.80 -23.75
C LYS A 531 21.16 -5.50 -24.56
N GLU A 532 20.22 -4.59 -24.33
CA GLU A 532 20.12 -3.30 -25.00
C GLU A 532 20.27 -2.15 -24.00
N GLY A 533 20.37 -0.94 -24.54
CA GLY A 533 20.42 0.26 -23.73
C GLY A 533 19.92 1.46 -24.52
N ALA A 534 19.36 2.42 -23.79
CA ALA A 534 19.07 3.74 -24.30
C ALA A 534 20.12 4.70 -23.72
N SER A 535 20.65 5.58 -24.56
CA SER A 535 21.51 6.69 -24.17
C SER A 535 20.71 7.99 -23.97
N THR A 536 19.42 8.03 -24.33
CA THR A 536 18.58 9.23 -24.22
C THR A 536 17.11 8.89 -23.96
N LEU A 537 16.37 9.84 -23.38
CA LEU A 537 14.91 9.76 -23.25
C LEU A 537 14.19 9.57 -24.60
N SER A 538 14.67 10.21 -25.67
CA SER A 538 14.03 10.08 -26.99
C SER A 538 14.05 8.64 -27.53
N GLN A 539 15.04 7.84 -27.15
CA GLN A 539 15.06 6.40 -27.50
C GLN A 539 14.01 5.61 -26.73
N PHE A 540 13.80 5.90 -25.44
CA PHE A 540 12.69 5.35 -24.66
C PHE A 540 11.33 5.70 -25.27
N GLN A 541 11.16 6.97 -25.65
CA GLN A 541 9.93 7.45 -26.29
C GLN A 541 9.65 6.72 -27.61
N SER A 542 10.69 6.40 -28.39
CA SER A 542 10.55 5.68 -29.66
C SER A 542 10.03 4.24 -29.51
N ILE A 543 10.18 3.64 -28.33
CA ILE A 543 9.68 2.30 -28.01
C ILE A 543 8.41 2.34 -27.14
N GLY A 544 7.80 3.53 -26.96
CA GLY A 544 6.53 3.70 -26.26
C GLY A 544 6.63 3.83 -24.74
N ILE A 545 7.82 4.06 -24.18
CA ILE A 545 8.05 4.29 -22.76
C ILE A 545 8.33 5.79 -22.54
N GLU A 546 7.78 6.39 -21.48
CA GLU A 546 7.97 7.82 -21.17
C GLU A 546 7.56 8.76 -22.32
N VAL A 547 6.50 8.40 -23.05
CA VAL A 547 6.01 9.13 -24.23
C VAL A 547 5.78 10.61 -23.93
N HIS A 548 5.34 10.95 -22.73
CA HIS A 548 5.11 12.30 -22.23
C HIS A 548 6.13 12.72 -21.16
N GLY A 549 7.09 11.85 -20.84
CA GLY A 549 8.16 12.15 -19.89
C GLY A 549 9.07 13.28 -20.34
N ILE A 550 9.80 13.84 -19.39
CA ILE A 550 10.80 14.88 -19.61
C ILE A 550 12.17 14.45 -19.05
N SER A 551 13.23 15.12 -19.48
CA SER A 551 14.57 14.91 -18.93
C SER A 551 15.23 16.25 -18.70
N VAL A 552 15.19 16.72 -17.46
CA VAL A 552 15.75 18.02 -17.08
C VAL A 552 16.76 17.87 -15.94
N ALA A 553 17.95 18.42 -16.14
CA ALA A 553 19.04 18.35 -15.16
C ALA A 553 18.72 19.12 -13.89
N ASP A 554 18.22 20.34 -14.05
CA ASP A 554 17.90 21.26 -12.96
C ASP A 554 16.39 21.40 -12.83
N SER A 555 15.82 20.66 -11.89
CA SER A 555 14.42 20.74 -11.50
C SER A 555 14.06 22.03 -10.76
N LYS A 556 15.00 22.95 -10.55
CA LYS A 556 14.82 24.21 -9.82
C LYS A 556 14.24 23.97 -8.43
N PHE A 557 14.90 23.11 -7.64
CA PHE A 557 14.56 22.92 -6.24
C PHE A 557 14.93 24.14 -5.40
N ALA A 558 14.16 24.38 -4.33
CA ALA A 558 14.33 25.55 -3.46
C ALA A 558 15.72 25.60 -2.79
N ASN A 559 16.20 24.48 -2.23
CA ASN A 559 17.54 24.38 -1.66
C ASN A 559 17.98 22.91 -1.53
N ILE A 560 18.71 22.41 -2.52
CA ILE A 560 19.24 21.02 -2.53
C ILE A 560 20.18 20.78 -1.34
N ALA A 561 21.13 21.69 -1.09
CA ALA A 561 22.12 21.55 -0.03
C ALA A 561 21.51 21.51 1.38
N GLY A 562 20.38 22.19 1.58
CA GLY A 562 19.59 22.14 2.81
C GLY A 562 18.50 21.07 2.81
N GLY A 563 18.49 20.16 1.84
CA GLY A 563 17.52 19.07 1.75
C GLY A 563 16.09 19.47 1.38
N ASN A 564 15.86 20.71 0.93
CA ASN A 564 14.55 21.22 0.54
C ASN A 564 14.30 21.05 -0.96
N PHE A 565 13.58 19.97 -1.29
CA PHE A 565 13.23 19.57 -2.65
C PHE A 565 11.87 20.09 -3.13
N ARG A 566 11.33 21.15 -2.51
CA ARG A 566 10.18 21.88 -3.09
C ARG A 566 10.59 22.60 -4.36
N LEU A 567 9.66 22.73 -5.29
CA LEU A 567 9.89 23.42 -6.57
C LEU A 567 9.94 24.94 -6.36
N GLN A 568 10.76 25.63 -7.16
CA GLN A 568 10.68 27.08 -7.34
C GLN A 568 9.63 27.41 -8.43
N SER A 569 9.14 28.65 -8.47
CA SER A 569 8.13 29.11 -9.44
C SER A 569 8.49 28.91 -10.91
N THR A 570 9.78 28.79 -11.22
CA THR A 570 10.30 28.60 -12.57
C THR A 570 10.65 27.15 -12.87
N SER A 571 10.22 26.20 -12.03
CA SER A 571 10.53 24.79 -12.22
C SER A 571 9.91 24.27 -13.52
N PRO A 572 10.69 23.51 -14.32
CA PRO A 572 10.15 22.86 -15.52
C PRO A 572 9.19 21.71 -15.20
N ASN A 573 9.07 21.31 -13.93
CA ASN A 573 8.20 20.22 -13.47
C ASN A 573 6.78 20.69 -13.15
N ILE A 574 6.54 22.01 -13.09
CA ILE A 574 5.23 22.57 -12.76
C ILE A 574 4.24 22.34 -13.92
N ASP A 575 3.03 21.88 -13.61
CA ASP A 575 1.96 21.59 -14.57
C ASP A 575 2.37 20.60 -15.68
N LYS A 576 3.21 19.61 -15.36
CA LYS A 576 3.71 18.60 -16.33
C LYS A 576 3.30 17.17 -16.04
N GLY A 577 2.72 16.90 -14.89
CA GLY A 577 2.27 15.58 -14.48
C GLY A 577 0.93 15.18 -15.09
N MET A 578 0.66 13.88 -15.05
CA MET A 578 -0.61 13.27 -15.38
C MET A 578 -1.62 13.43 -14.24
N MET A 579 -2.83 13.84 -14.59
CA MET A 579 -3.98 13.77 -13.68
C MET A 579 -4.41 12.32 -13.47
N LEU A 580 -4.45 11.90 -12.21
CA LEU A 580 -4.85 10.60 -11.71
C LEU A 580 -6.19 10.76 -10.96
N THR A 581 -7.27 10.28 -11.58
CA THR A 581 -8.62 10.33 -11.01
C THR A 581 -8.70 9.66 -9.63
N GLY A 582 -9.41 10.29 -8.70
CA GLY A 582 -9.55 9.93 -7.30
C GLY A 582 -8.30 10.16 -6.45
N PHE A 583 -7.18 10.56 -7.06
CA PHE A 583 -5.88 10.69 -6.39
C PHE A 583 -5.39 12.13 -6.34
N ASN A 584 -5.18 12.78 -7.50
CA ASN A 584 -4.72 14.16 -7.58
C ASN A 584 -5.62 15.10 -8.40
N ASP A 585 -6.79 14.63 -8.89
CA ASP A 585 -7.72 15.50 -9.60
C ASP A 585 -8.42 16.53 -8.69
N ALA A 586 -9.11 17.51 -9.30
CA ALA A 586 -9.74 18.62 -8.59
C ALA A 586 -10.75 18.23 -7.49
N ASN A 587 -11.31 17.02 -7.52
CA ASN A 587 -12.26 16.50 -6.53
C ASN A 587 -11.64 15.49 -5.56
N SER A 588 -10.34 15.20 -5.68
CA SER A 588 -9.64 14.30 -4.77
C SER A 588 -9.33 14.99 -3.43
N PRO A 589 -8.95 14.25 -2.38
CA PRO A 589 -8.43 14.84 -1.15
C PRO A 589 -7.11 15.61 -1.31
N TRP A 590 -6.40 15.41 -2.43
CA TRP A 590 -5.13 16.06 -2.73
C TRP A 590 -5.14 16.64 -4.15
N PRO A 591 -5.94 17.68 -4.42
CA PRO A 591 -6.08 18.22 -5.77
C PRO A 591 -4.80 18.91 -6.23
N TYR A 592 -4.45 18.74 -7.52
CA TYR A 592 -3.40 19.52 -8.16
C TYR A 592 -3.73 21.02 -8.19
N ARG A 593 -2.70 21.83 -8.38
CA ARG A 593 -2.81 23.28 -8.60
C ARG A 593 -2.45 23.63 -10.03
N GLY A 594 -2.85 24.81 -10.48
CA GLY A 594 -2.53 25.26 -11.83
C GLY A 594 -3.34 24.54 -12.91
N SER A 595 -2.68 24.12 -13.97
CA SER A 595 -3.29 23.52 -15.16
C SER A 595 -3.15 22.01 -15.25
N ALA A 596 -2.23 21.40 -14.49
CA ALA A 596 -2.06 19.96 -14.34
C ALA A 596 -1.26 19.67 -13.05
N PRO A 597 -1.19 18.42 -12.57
CA PRO A 597 -0.29 18.08 -11.47
C PRO A 597 1.17 18.42 -11.75
N ASP A 598 1.93 18.69 -10.70
CA ASP A 598 3.37 18.86 -10.77
C ASP A 598 4.08 17.49 -10.74
N ILE A 599 5.19 17.37 -11.47
CA ILE A 599 6.08 16.19 -11.35
C ILE A 599 6.91 16.34 -10.06
N GLY A 600 6.92 15.30 -9.22
CA GLY A 600 7.67 15.21 -7.97
C GLY A 600 6.79 15.13 -6.72
N ALA A 601 7.42 15.09 -5.55
CA ALA A 601 6.77 14.88 -4.26
C ALA A 601 5.91 16.02 -3.73
N TYR A 602 6.08 17.22 -4.29
CA TYR A 602 5.44 18.43 -3.81
C TYR A 602 4.82 19.21 -4.97
N GLU A 603 3.54 19.53 -4.83
CA GLU A 603 2.86 20.58 -5.60
C GLU A 603 3.37 21.96 -5.17
N TYR A 604 3.50 22.88 -6.14
CA TYR A 604 3.98 24.24 -5.97
C TYR A 604 2.95 25.20 -5.33
#